data_AF-A0A920QQ46-F1
#
_entry.id   AF-A0A920QQ46-F1
#
_cell.length_a   1.000
_cell.length_b   1.000
_cell.length_c   1.000
_cell.angle_alpha   90.00
_cell.angle_beta   90.00
_cell.angle_gamma   90.00
#
_symmetry.space_group_name_H-M   'P 1'
#
loop_
_entity.id
_entity.type
_entity.pdbx_description
1 polymer ?
#
loop_
_entity_poly.entity_id
_entity_poly.type
_entity_poly.pdbx_seq_one_letter_code
_entity_poly.pdbx_strand_id
1 'polypeptide(L)'
;MVLTPAVYLFTIVFFWTPPHFWALSLLIQDDYEKARIPMLPVVATRDYTTLNIFLYTIVLVGITLAFAYSSSVHGIYLLSALILGGIFLGLSWKLKRSSTRKLARTVYLFSLLYLALLFVAIMVDTMVPILI
;
A
#
# COMPACT_ATOMS: atom_id res chain seq x y z
N MET A 1 0.73 18.24 21.23
CA MET A 1 1.08 16.98 20.52
C MET A 1 0.24 16.86 19.24
N VAL A 2 0.40 17.81 18.31
CA VAL A 2 -0.48 17.95 17.12
C VAL A 2 0.16 17.33 15.85
N LEU A 3 1.43 16.94 15.94
CA LEU A 3 2.23 16.40 14.82
C LEU A 3 2.03 14.89 14.60
N THR A 4 1.43 14.17 15.54
CA THR A 4 1.34 12.70 15.48
C THR A 4 0.55 12.21 14.26
N PRO A 5 -0.64 12.74 13.90
CA PRO A 5 -1.37 12.24 12.74
C PRO A 5 -0.66 12.56 11.42
N ALA A 6 -0.07 13.75 11.30
CA ALA A 6 0.66 14.17 10.10
C ALA A 6 1.85 13.25 9.80
N VAL A 7 2.60 12.84 10.83
CA VAL A 7 3.71 11.89 10.70
C VAL A 7 3.21 10.52 10.23
N TYR A 8 2.10 10.03 10.77
CA TYR A 8 1.52 8.75 10.31
C TYR A 8 1.05 8.81 8.86
N LEU A 9 0.29 9.84 8.48
CA LEU A 9 -0.19 10.01 7.11
C LEU A 9 0.97 10.11 6.11
N PHE A 10 2.00 10.90 6.43
CA PHE A 10 3.23 10.97 5.64
C PHE A 10 3.87 9.59 5.49
N THR A 11 4.02 8.86 6.61
CA THR A 11 4.65 7.54 6.62
C THR A 11 3.86 6.53 5.80
N ILE A 12 2.52 6.55 5.89
CA ILE A 12 1.63 5.70 5.08
C ILE A 12 1.84 5.96 3.59
N VAL A 13 1.78 7.22 3.14
CA VAL A 13 1.97 7.56 1.72
C VAL A 13 3.37 7.20 1.24
N PHE A 14 4.39 7.46 2.07
CA PHE A 14 5.77 7.12 1.77
C PHE A 14 5.94 5.62 1.54
N PHE A 15 5.48 4.77 2.47
CA PHE A 15 5.62 3.31 2.34
C PHE A 15 4.62 2.67 1.36
N TRP A 16 3.53 3.34 1.04
CA TRP A 16 2.61 2.94 -0.03
C TRP A 16 3.20 3.17 -1.43
N THR A 17 4.05 4.19 -1.59
CA THR A 17 4.59 4.57 -2.90
C THR A 17 5.40 3.45 -3.57
N PRO A 18 6.36 2.79 -2.90
CA PRO A 18 7.12 1.69 -3.50
C PRO A 18 6.26 0.52 -4.03
N PRO A 19 5.37 -0.11 -3.23
CA PRO A 19 4.57 -1.22 -3.73
C PRO A 19 3.61 -0.80 -4.85
N HIS A 20 3.06 0.41 -4.80
CA HIS A 20 2.22 0.98 -5.87
C HIS A 20 3.02 1.16 -7.17
N PHE A 21 4.14 1.88 -7.11
CA PHE A 21 4.93 2.26 -8.27
C PHE A 21 5.64 1.06 -8.88
N TRP A 22 6.13 0.13 -8.06
CA TRP A 22 6.70 -1.11 -8.56
C TRP A 22 5.65 -2.00 -9.25
N ALA A 23 4.43 -2.07 -8.72
CA ALA A 23 3.34 -2.78 -9.40
C ALA A 23 2.99 -2.16 -10.76
N LEU A 24 2.97 -0.83 -10.87
CA LEU A 24 2.82 -0.13 -12.15
C LEU A 24 3.99 -0.45 -13.09
N SER A 25 5.21 -0.38 -12.58
CA SER A 25 6.41 -0.60 -13.40
C SER A 25 6.52 -2.01 -13.98
N LEU A 26 5.90 -3.01 -13.36
CA LEU A 26 5.76 -4.36 -13.93
C LEU A 26 4.83 -4.42 -15.16
N LEU A 27 3.97 -3.42 -15.37
CA LEU A 27 3.02 -3.35 -16.49
C LEU A 27 3.58 -2.63 -17.71
N ILE A 28 4.50 -1.70 -17.49
CA ILE A 28 5.15 -0.81 -18.46
C ILE A 28 6.67 -0.97 -18.44
N GLN A 29 7.15 -2.16 -18.05
CA GLN A 29 8.57 -2.48 -17.95
C GLN A 29 9.30 -2.25 -19.28
N ASP A 30 8.74 -2.74 -20.38
CA ASP A 30 9.32 -2.62 -21.72
C ASP A 30 9.50 -1.15 -22.14
N ASP A 31 8.58 -0.27 -21.73
CA ASP A 31 8.65 1.15 -22.05
C ASP A 31 9.74 1.85 -21.22
N TYR A 32 9.90 1.47 -19.94
CA TYR A 32 11.00 1.96 -19.10
C TYR A 32 12.37 1.48 -19.61
N GLU A 33 12.46 0.24 -20.08
CA GLU A 33 13.68 -0.31 -20.66
C GLU A 33 14.07 0.44 -21.95
N LYS A 34 13.11 0.65 -22.87
CA LYS A 34 13.33 1.45 -24.09
C LYS A 34 13.76 2.88 -23.79
N ALA A 35 13.19 3.48 -22.76
CA ALA A 35 13.51 4.84 -22.31
C ALA A 35 14.81 4.92 -21.46
N ARG A 36 15.47 3.78 -21.19
CA ARG A 36 16.67 3.68 -20.33
C ARG A 36 16.46 4.25 -18.91
N ILE A 37 15.25 4.12 -18.37
CA ILE A 37 14.92 4.56 -17.01
C ILE A 37 15.17 3.39 -16.05
N PRO A 38 16.11 3.52 -15.09
CA PRO A 38 16.50 2.44 -14.20
C PRO A 38 15.46 2.22 -13.09
N MET A 39 14.35 1.58 -13.46
CA MET A 39 13.30 1.15 -12.55
C MET A 39 13.62 -0.22 -11.96
N LEU A 40 13.13 -0.53 -10.75
CA LEU A 40 13.43 -1.81 -10.08
C LEU A 40 13.24 -3.06 -10.96
N PRO A 41 12.13 -3.22 -11.73
CA PRO A 41 12.00 -4.38 -12.63
C PRO A 41 12.91 -4.34 -13.86
N VAL A 42 13.51 -3.20 -14.20
CA VAL A 42 14.47 -3.06 -15.30
C VAL A 42 15.88 -3.43 -14.85
N VAL A 43 16.25 -3.06 -13.62
CA VAL A 43 17.61 -3.29 -13.08
C VAL A 43 17.74 -4.58 -12.26
N ALA A 44 16.63 -5.17 -11.84
CA ALA A 44 16.59 -6.40 -11.03
C ALA A 44 15.60 -7.41 -11.60
N THR A 45 15.65 -8.65 -11.10
CA THR A 45 14.73 -9.70 -11.54
C THR A 45 13.28 -9.37 -11.17
N ARG A 46 12.35 -9.90 -11.96
CA ARG A 46 10.91 -9.78 -11.70
C ARG A 46 10.54 -10.33 -10.31
N ASP A 47 11.17 -11.42 -9.90
CA ASP A 47 10.94 -12.05 -8.59
C ASP A 47 11.45 -11.17 -7.44
N TYR A 48 12.58 -10.47 -7.62
CA TYR A 48 13.06 -9.50 -6.66
C TYR A 48 12.10 -8.31 -6.52
N THR A 49 11.55 -7.84 -7.63
CA THR A 49 10.56 -6.75 -7.64
C THR A 49 9.27 -7.16 -6.92
N THR A 50 8.72 -8.34 -7.22
CA THR A 50 7.48 -8.81 -6.57
C THR A 50 7.68 -9.18 -5.10
N LEU A 51 8.87 -9.66 -4.71
CA LEU A 51 9.26 -9.81 -3.31
C LEU A 51 9.26 -8.47 -2.58
N ASN A 52 9.88 -7.44 -3.16
CA ASN A 52 9.91 -6.11 -2.56
C ASN A 52 8.51 -5.50 -2.44
N ILE A 53 7.65 -5.65 -3.45
CA ILE A 53 6.23 -5.26 -3.34
C ILE A 53 5.58 -5.92 -2.12
N PHE A 54 5.77 -7.22 -1.93
CA PHE A 54 5.21 -7.95 -0.79
C PHE A 54 5.77 -7.49 0.56
N LEU A 55 7.10 -7.35 0.68
CA LEU A 55 7.76 -6.93 1.92
C LEU A 55 7.35 -5.50 2.33
N TYR A 56 7.32 -4.56 1.38
CA TYR A 56 6.85 -3.20 1.66
C TYR A 56 5.35 -3.16 1.97
N THR A 57 4.55 -4.05 1.39
CA THR A 57 3.13 -4.18 1.77
C THR A 57 2.98 -4.66 3.22
N ILE A 58 3.83 -5.58 3.71
CA ILE A 58 3.85 -5.98 5.12
C ILE A 58 4.17 -4.79 6.02
N VAL A 59 5.23 -4.03 5.68
CA VAL A 59 5.62 -2.84 6.45
C VAL A 59 4.51 -1.80 6.45
N LEU A 60 3.91 -1.52 5.29
CA LEU A 60 2.77 -0.61 5.16
C LEU A 60 1.60 -1.02 6.04
N VAL A 61 1.20 -2.30 6.00
CA VAL A 61 0.10 -2.80 6.84
C VAL A 61 0.46 -2.66 8.32
N GLY A 62 1.69 -2.98 8.72
CA GLY A 62 2.19 -2.76 10.08
C GLY A 62 2.08 -1.30 10.51
N ILE A 63 2.44 -0.34 9.65
CA ILE A 63 2.31 1.09 9.91
C ILE A 63 0.84 1.51 10.05
N THR A 64 -0.05 1.02 9.17
CA THR A 64 -1.48 1.36 9.27
C THR A 64 -2.13 0.80 10.53
N LEU A 65 -1.76 -0.41 10.94
CA LEU A 65 -2.23 -0.97 12.21
C LEU A 65 -1.62 -0.24 13.41
N ALA A 66 -0.36 0.19 13.33
CA ALA A 66 0.27 1.02 14.36
C ALA A 66 -0.47 2.36 14.53
N PHE A 67 -0.92 2.98 13.43
CA PHE A 67 -1.71 4.21 13.50
C PHE A 67 -3.03 4.03 14.24
N ALA A 68 -3.63 2.84 14.19
CA ALA A 68 -4.87 2.51 14.91
C ALA A 68 -4.70 2.53 16.45
N TYR A 69 -3.47 2.42 16.96
CA TYR A 69 -3.18 2.58 18.40
C TYR A 69 -2.96 4.05 18.80
N SER A 70 -2.96 4.98 17.85
CA SER A 70 -2.92 6.40 18.18
C SER A 70 -4.28 6.87 18.68
N SER A 71 -4.31 7.85 19.58
CA SER A 71 -5.56 8.47 20.07
C SER A 71 -6.26 9.34 19.03
N SER A 72 -5.88 9.24 17.75
CA SER A 72 -6.37 10.08 16.65
C SER A 72 -7.42 9.37 15.78
N VAL A 73 -7.59 8.06 15.96
CA VAL A 73 -8.50 7.19 15.21
C VAL A 73 -9.09 6.14 16.18
N HIS A 74 -10.22 5.57 15.80
CA HIS A 74 -11.07 4.67 16.56
C HIS A 74 -11.38 3.39 15.75
N GLY A 75 -12.51 2.75 16.05
CA GLY A 75 -12.86 1.41 15.57
C GLY A 75 -13.12 1.30 14.06
N ILE A 76 -13.65 2.35 13.41
CA ILE A 76 -13.95 2.30 11.96
C ILE A 76 -12.64 2.24 11.17
N TYR A 77 -11.65 3.04 11.58
CA TYR A 77 -10.32 2.99 10.98
C TYR A 77 -9.65 1.62 11.16
N LEU A 78 -9.63 1.08 12.39
CA LEU A 78 -9.00 -0.20 12.68
C LEU A 78 -9.59 -1.34 11.83
N LEU A 79 -10.92 -1.43 11.76
CA LEU A 79 -11.59 -2.45 10.95
C LEU A 79 -11.27 -2.30 9.46
N SER A 80 -11.27 -1.06 8.97
CA SER A 80 -10.92 -0.76 7.57
C SER A 80 -9.46 -1.14 7.27
N ALA A 81 -8.52 -0.79 8.16
CA ALA A 81 -7.11 -1.12 8.02
C ALA A 81 -6.86 -2.64 8.00
N LEU A 82 -7.55 -3.40 8.85
CA LEU A 82 -7.47 -4.87 8.87
C LEU A 82 -7.98 -5.50 7.57
N ILE A 83 -9.16 -5.10 7.10
CA ILE A 83 -9.77 -5.66 5.88
C ILE A 83 -8.94 -5.29 4.65
N LEU A 84 -8.65 -3.99 4.47
CA LEU A 84 -7.90 -3.50 3.33
C LEU A 84 -6.47 -4.05 3.33
N GLY A 85 -5.83 -4.10 4.49
CA GLY A 85 -4.48 -4.64 4.66
C GLY A 85 -4.41 -6.13 4.36
N GLY A 86 -5.37 -6.92 4.86
CA GLY A 86 -5.47 -8.35 4.59
C GLY A 86 -5.65 -8.65 3.10
N ILE A 87 -6.50 -7.88 2.40
CA ILE A 87 -6.67 -8.02 0.94
C ILE A 87 -5.39 -7.64 0.21
N PHE A 88 -4.72 -6.53 0.60
CA PHE A 88 -3.49 -6.09 -0.06
C PHE A 88 -2.36 -7.14 0.09
N LEU A 89 -2.20 -7.70 1.29
CA LEU A 89 -1.25 -8.77 1.57
C LEU A 89 -1.57 -10.03 0.75
N GLY A 90 -2.84 -10.43 0.67
CA GLY A 90 -3.26 -11.56 -0.14
C GLY A 90 -2.98 -11.37 -1.63
N LEU A 91 -3.21 -10.18 -2.17
CA LEU A 91 -2.94 -9.86 -3.58
C LEU A 91 -1.45 -9.78 -3.89
N SER A 92 -0.65 -9.10 -3.04
CA SER A 92 0.80 -9.00 -3.21
C SER A 92 1.50 -10.35 -3.05
N TRP A 93 1.02 -11.22 -2.15
CA TRP A 93 1.49 -12.61 -2.05
C TRP A 93 1.18 -13.42 -3.30
N LYS A 94 -0.05 -13.32 -3.84
CA LYS A 94 -0.42 -13.96 -5.11
C LYS A 94 0.47 -13.49 -6.26
N LEU A 95 0.76 -12.19 -6.34
CA LEU A 95 1.68 -11.63 -7.33
C LEU A 95 3.10 -12.18 -7.17
N LYS A 96 3.61 -12.29 -5.94
CA LYS A 96 4.91 -12.89 -5.64
C LYS A 96 5.00 -14.35 -6.09
N ARG A 97 3.92 -15.12 -5.94
CA ARG A 97 3.89 -16.54 -6.35
C ARG A 97 3.66 -16.72 -7.86
N SER A 98 2.93 -15.80 -8.49
CA SER A 98 2.57 -15.84 -9.90
C SER A 98 2.64 -14.43 -10.49
N SER A 99 3.80 -14.08 -11.04
CA SER A 99 4.16 -12.73 -11.51
C SER A 99 3.46 -12.33 -12.82
N THR A 100 2.16 -12.58 -12.98
CA THR A 100 1.40 -12.29 -14.21
C THR A 100 1.07 -10.81 -14.38
N ARG A 101 0.93 -10.35 -15.63
CA ARG A 101 0.51 -8.97 -15.95
C ARG A 101 -0.87 -8.64 -15.37
N LYS A 102 -1.80 -9.61 -15.36
CA LYS A 102 -3.14 -9.46 -14.76
C LYS A 102 -3.05 -9.16 -13.26
N LEU A 103 -2.25 -9.95 -12.53
CA LEU A 103 -2.07 -9.74 -11.09
C LEU A 103 -1.36 -8.42 -10.78
N ALA A 104 -0.33 -8.05 -11.56
CA ALA A 104 0.33 -6.74 -11.40
C ALA A 104 -0.67 -5.58 -11.56
N ARG A 105 -1.58 -5.67 -12.54
CA ARG A 105 -2.64 -4.68 -12.75
C ARG A 105 -3.63 -4.65 -11.59
N THR A 106 -4.03 -5.82 -11.09
CA THR A 106 -4.91 -5.90 -9.91
C THR A 106 -4.25 -5.28 -8.68
N VAL A 107 -2.98 -5.58 -8.40
CA VAL A 107 -2.23 -5.01 -7.27
C VAL A 107 -2.10 -3.49 -7.42
N TYR A 108 -1.75 -3.00 -8.62
CA TYR A 108 -1.68 -1.57 -8.90
C TYR A 108 -3.02 -0.85 -8.66
N LEU A 109 -4.11 -1.32 -9.28
CA LEU A 109 -5.43 -0.68 -9.10
C LEU A 109 -5.94 -0.79 -7.67
N PHE A 110 -5.74 -1.96 -7.04
CA PHE A 110 -6.12 -2.14 -5.64
C PHE A 110 -5.31 -1.24 -4.72
N SER A 111 -4.02 -0.99 -4.98
CA SER A 111 -3.23 -0.08 -4.15
C SER A 111 -3.78 1.37 -4.16
N LEU A 112 -4.31 1.85 -5.29
CA LEU A 112 -4.98 3.15 -5.36
C LEU A 112 -6.28 3.13 -4.54
N LEU A 113 -7.09 2.09 -4.71
CA LEU A 113 -8.33 1.91 -3.97
C LEU A 113 -8.07 1.79 -2.46
N TYR A 114 -7.03 1.05 -2.08
CA TYR A 114 -6.57 0.87 -0.71
C TYR A 114 -6.29 2.22 -0.05
N LEU A 115 -5.47 3.07 -0.69
CA LEU A 115 -5.12 4.37 -0.11
C LEU A 115 -6.33 5.30 -0.03
N ALA A 116 -7.15 5.34 -1.09
CA ALA A 116 -8.37 6.14 -1.12
C ALA A 116 -9.34 5.74 0.00
N LEU A 117 -9.65 4.45 0.13
CA LEU A 117 -10.56 3.94 1.15
C LEU A 117 -9.99 4.10 2.56
N LEU A 118 -8.68 3.93 2.74
CA LEU A 118 -8.03 4.14 4.03
C LEU A 118 -8.16 5.60 4.49
N PHE A 119 -7.98 6.56 3.60
CA PHE A 119 -8.15 7.99 3.91
C PHE A 119 -9.61 8.38 4.13
N VAL A 120 -10.54 7.81 3.35
CA VAL A 120 -11.97 7.95 3.62
C VAL A 120 -12.32 7.39 5.00
N ALA A 121 -11.77 6.23 5.37
CA ALA A 121 -11.99 5.65 6.70
C ALA A 121 -11.49 6.58 7.81
N ILE A 122 -10.29 7.16 7.69
CA ILE A 122 -9.77 8.16 8.64
C ILE A 122 -10.71 9.37 8.73
N MET A 123 -11.19 9.88 7.59
CA MET A 123 -12.11 11.02 7.57
C MET A 123 -13.43 10.69 8.28
N VAL A 124 -14.06 9.55 7.96
CA VAL A 124 -15.32 9.13 8.58
C VAL A 124 -15.14 8.90 10.09
N ASP A 125 -14.07 8.23 10.47
CA ASP A 125 -13.78 7.85 11.85
C ASP A 125 -13.39 9.05 12.74
N THR A 126 -12.90 10.14 12.15
CA THR A 126 -12.67 11.42 12.86
C THR A 126 -13.89 12.33 12.88
N MET A 127 -14.78 12.25 11.89
CA MET A 127 -16.02 13.03 11.83
C MET A 127 -17.14 12.45 12.69
N VAL A 128 -17.14 11.14 12.92
CA VAL A 128 -18.07 10.47 13.83
C VAL A 128 -17.37 10.39 15.19
N PRO A 129 -17.66 11.28 16.15
CA PRO A 129 -17.22 11.08 17.53
C PRO A 129 -17.98 9.87 18.08
N ILE A 130 -17.43 8.68 17.86
CA ILE A 130 -17.89 7.49 18.58
C ILE A 130 -17.40 7.69 20.01
N LEU A 131 -18.34 8.07 20.86
CA LEU A 131 -18.20 8.24 22.30
C LEU A 131 -17.70 6.92 22.91
N ILE A 132 -16.39 6.75 23.05
CA ILE A 132 -15.74 5.77 23.92
C ILE A 132 -14.65 6.50 24.70
#